data_AF-A0A3P2AMT7-F1
#
_entry.id   AF-A0A3P2AMT7-F1
#
_cell.length_a   1.000
_cell.length_b   1.000
_cell.length_c   1.000
_cell.angle_alpha   90.00
_cell.angle_beta   90.00
_cell.angle_gamma   90.00
#
_symmetry.space_group_name_H-M   'P 1'
#
loop_
_entity.id
_entity.type
_entity.pdbx_description
1 polymer ?
#
loop_
_entity_poly.entity_id
_entity_poly.type
_entity_poly.pdbx_seq_one_letter_code
_entity_poly.pdbx_strand_id
1 'polypeptide(L)'
;MCIECYIDENRITPLLNPQDCLTDHTQYICGTCGRCICIEREPKRGLQRWNFPFKSLAIAKMYLRTADYSMKKACGIYEIADKKGRKSYKIFADHEDLQIFLKKNKDKACTEAKPVFMIEEYQEYPGTQLRKLSFDEIQKYLSER
;
A
#
# COMPACT_ATOMS: atom_id res chain seq x y z
N MET A 1 1.30 -8.37 15.20
CA MET A 1 0.89 -7.77 13.91
C MET A 1 -0.18 -6.73 14.20
N CYS A 2 -0.02 -5.50 13.72
CA CYS A 2 -1.01 -4.45 13.94
C CYS A 2 -2.31 -4.76 13.17
N ILE A 3 -3.45 -4.69 13.86
CA ILE A 3 -4.78 -5.02 13.29
C ILE A 3 -5.19 -4.08 12.15
N GLU A 4 -4.74 -2.83 12.19
CA GLU A 4 -5.11 -1.83 11.21
C GLU A 4 -4.21 -1.87 9.97
N CYS A 5 -2.90 -2.07 10.13
CA CYS A 5 -1.95 -1.92 9.05
C CYS A 5 -1.23 -3.22 8.64
N TYR A 6 -1.63 -4.35 9.23
CA TYR A 6 -1.32 -5.74 8.88
C TYR A 6 0.17 -6.12 8.89
N ILE A 7 1.00 -5.39 9.65
CA ILE A 7 2.46 -5.57 9.74
C ILE A 7 2.89 -5.42 11.20
N ASP A 8 4.04 -6.00 11.55
CA ASP A 8 4.66 -5.91 12.88
C ASP A 8 5.56 -4.68 13.04
N GLU A 9 6.30 -4.31 11.99
CA GLU A 9 7.23 -3.20 11.99
C GLU A 9 6.54 -1.84 11.80
N ASN A 10 6.30 -1.14 12.92
CA ASN A 10 5.52 0.09 12.96
C ASN A 10 6.22 1.33 12.37
N ARG A 11 7.50 1.24 11.98
CA ARG A 11 8.29 2.35 11.39
C ARG A 11 8.91 2.01 10.03
N ILE A 12 8.55 0.86 9.45
CA ILE A 12 9.20 0.36 8.23
C ILE A 12 8.95 1.20 6.98
N THR A 13 7.84 1.94 6.93
CA THR A 13 7.50 2.86 5.83
C THR A 13 7.76 4.31 6.22
N PRO A 14 8.17 5.18 5.27
CA PRO A 14 8.33 4.94 3.84
C PRO A 14 9.64 4.22 3.46
N LEU A 15 9.63 3.37 2.43
CA LEU A 15 10.81 2.55 2.05
C LEU A 15 11.89 3.32 1.29
N LEU A 16 11.51 4.29 0.45
CA LEU A 16 12.44 5.05 -0.40
C LEU A 16 12.42 6.51 0.07
N ASN A 17 13.60 7.09 0.22
CA ASN A 17 13.83 8.47 0.66
C ASN A 17 12.83 8.91 1.74
N PRO A 18 12.89 8.29 2.94
CA PRO A 18 11.84 8.45 3.94
C PRO A 18 11.70 9.88 4.43
N GLN A 19 12.80 10.63 4.55
CA GLN A 19 12.76 12.05 4.91
C GLN A 19 11.91 12.86 3.92
N ASP A 20 12.24 12.79 2.62
CA ASP A 20 11.50 13.48 1.55
C ASP A 20 10.03 13.10 1.58
N CYS A 21 9.74 11.79 1.64
CA CYS A 21 8.37 11.31 1.63
C CYS A 21 7.57 11.77 2.85
N LEU A 22 8.14 11.76 4.05
CA LEU A 22 7.44 12.21 5.26
C LEU A 22 7.24 13.73 5.30
N THR A 23 8.14 14.48 4.65
CA THR A 23 8.11 15.94 4.59
C THR A 23 7.09 16.44 3.55
N ASP A 24 7.16 15.89 2.34
CA ASP A 24 6.47 16.48 1.19
C ASP A 24 5.08 15.88 0.93
N HIS A 25 4.84 14.65 1.39
CA HIS A 25 3.63 13.90 1.05
C HIS A 25 2.67 13.75 2.23
N THR A 26 1.37 13.75 1.93
CA THR A 26 0.33 13.36 2.88
C THR A 26 0.53 11.90 3.29
N GLN A 27 0.52 11.65 4.59
CA GLN A 27 0.63 10.31 5.17
C GLN A 27 -0.72 9.84 5.70
N TYR A 28 -0.98 8.55 5.52
CA TYR A 28 -1.88 7.79 6.36
C TYR A 28 -1.13 7.45 7.64
N ILE A 29 -1.62 7.94 8.77
CA ILE A 29 -1.08 7.66 10.09
C ILE A 29 -2.01 6.66 10.77
N CYS A 30 -1.47 5.48 11.04
CA CYS A 30 -2.21 4.39 11.67
C CYS A 30 -2.63 4.79 13.10
N GLY A 31 -3.94 4.75 13.38
CA GLY A 31 -4.49 5.08 14.70
C GLY A 31 -4.06 4.11 15.80
N THR A 32 -3.75 2.87 15.42
CA THR A 32 -3.36 1.81 16.37
C THR A 32 -1.88 1.84 16.75
N CYS A 33 -0.97 2.05 15.79
CA CYS A 33 0.48 1.91 16.01
C CYS A 33 1.33 3.13 15.58
N GLY A 34 0.70 4.16 15.02
CA GLY A 34 1.37 5.35 14.53
C GLY A 34 2.18 5.17 13.24
N ARG A 35 2.14 3.99 12.58
CA ARG A 35 2.85 3.76 11.30
C ARG A 35 2.39 4.77 10.27
N CYS A 36 3.34 5.45 9.63
CA CYS A 36 3.11 6.38 8.54
C CYS A 36 3.26 5.67 7.20
N ILE A 37 2.24 5.78 6.35
CA ILE A 37 2.22 5.18 5.01
C ILE A 37 1.85 6.28 4.02
N CYS A 38 2.67 6.48 2.99
CA CYS A 38 2.36 7.47 1.97
C CYS A 38 1.02 7.18 1.28
N ILE A 39 0.13 8.17 1.29
CA ILE A 39 -1.20 8.13 0.65
C ILE A 39 -1.38 9.29 -0.33
N GLU A 40 -0.35 10.09 -0.55
CA GLU A 40 -0.35 11.18 -1.51
C GLU A 40 -0.71 10.70 -2.93
N ARG A 41 -1.51 11.51 -3.61
CA ARG A 41 -1.91 11.27 -5.00
C ARG A 41 -1.00 12.08 -5.91
N GLU A 42 -0.40 11.42 -6.89
CA GLU A 42 0.40 12.09 -7.90
C GLU A 42 -0.48 13.13 -8.64
N PRO A 43 -0.07 14.41 -8.71
CA PRO A 43 -0.97 15.49 -9.15
C PRO A 43 -1.52 15.34 -10.57
N LYS A 44 -0.79 14.71 -11.49
CA LYS A 44 -1.20 14.63 -12.91
C LYS A 44 -2.16 13.47 -13.19
N ARG A 45 -1.91 12.31 -12.60
CA ARG A 45 -2.64 11.05 -12.88
C ARG A 45 -3.51 10.59 -11.71
N GLY A 46 -3.40 11.21 -10.54
CA GLY A 46 -4.14 10.84 -9.34
C GLY A 46 -3.71 9.50 -8.72
N LEU A 47 -2.56 8.96 -9.14
CA LEU A 47 -2.07 7.64 -8.73
C LEU A 47 -1.37 7.71 -7.38
N GLN A 48 -1.55 6.68 -6.57
CA GLN A 48 -0.90 6.48 -5.28
C GLN A 48 0.14 5.35 -5.39
N ARG A 49 1.01 5.22 -4.38
CA ARG A 49 2.09 4.21 -4.41
C ARG A 49 1.59 2.78 -4.60
N TRP A 50 0.42 2.45 -4.02
CA TRP A 50 -0.19 1.12 -4.12
C TRP A 50 -0.66 0.76 -5.53
N ASN A 51 -0.87 1.74 -6.42
CA ASN A 51 -1.26 1.49 -7.81
C ASN A 51 -0.12 0.86 -8.65
N PHE A 52 1.13 0.93 -8.20
CA PHE A 52 2.28 0.38 -8.90
C PHE A 52 2.67 -1.00 -8.35
N PRO A 53 3.21 -1.90 -9.19
CA PRO A 53 3.65 -3.22 -8.74
C PRO A 53 4.82 -3.15 -7.74
N PHE A 54 4.95 -4.20 -6.94
CA PHE A 54 5.99 -4.41 -5.94
C PHE A 54 6.79 -5.66 -6.24
N LYS A 55 8.05 -5.68 -5.79
CA LYS A 55 8.98 -6.80 -5.99
C LYS A 55 8.70 -8.02 -5.11
N SER A 56 8.00 -7.83 -3.98
CA SER A 56 7.70 -8.91 -3.03
C SER A 56 6.34 -8.73 -2.36
N LEU A 57 5.75 -9.84 -1.91
CA LEU A 57 4.52 -9.84 -1.12
C LEU A 57 4.67 -9.00 0.16
N ALA A 58 5.81 -9.12 0.84
CA ALA A 58 6.10 -8.37 2.06
C ALA A 58 5.99 -6.86 1.85
N ILE A 59 6.56 -6.34 0.75
CA ILE A 59 6.46 -4.91 0.43
C ILE A 59 5.02 -4.54 0.06
N ALA A 60 4.33 -5.36 -0.73
CA ALA A 60 2.94 -5.08 -1.09
C ALA A 60 2.03 -4.96 0.16
N LYS A 61 2.21 -5.83 1.16
CA LYS A 61 1.47 -5.75 2.44
C LYS A 61 1.66 -4.42 3.17
N MET A 62 2.85 -3.81 3.10
CA MET A 62 3.13 -2.50 3.73
C MET A 62 2.26 -1.36 3.17
N TYR A 63 1.76 -1.50 1.94
CA TYR A 63 0.92 -0.50 1.27
C TYR A 63 -0.55 -0.92 1.13
N LEU A 64 -0.94 -2.13 1.57
CA LEU A 64 -2.31 -2.60 1.40
C LEU A 64 -3.32 -1.70 2.12
N ARG A 65 -2.99 -1.27 3.34
CA ARG A 65 -3.91 -0.45 4.13
C ARG A 65 -4.27 0.89 3.46
N THR A 66 -3.34 1.52 2.75
CA THR A 66 -3.67 2.76 2.02
C THR A 66 -4.50 2.51 0.77
N ALA A 67 -4.40 1.32 0.16
CA ALA A 67 -5.33 0.92 -0.89
C ALA A 67 -6.74 0.69 -0.31
N ASP A 68 -6.84 -0.09 0.77
CA ASP A 68 -8.12 -0.37 1.45
C ASP A 68 -8.85 0.92 1.82
N TYR A 69 -8.12 1.84 2.46
CA TYR A 69 -8.68 3.12 2.87
C TYR A 69 -9.07 4.01 1.68
N SER A 70 -8.26 4.07 0.62
CA SER A 70 -8.57 4.87 -0.57
C SER A 70 -9.79 4.37 -1.32
N MET A 71 -9.99 3.05 -1.35
CA MET A 71 -11.08 2.40 -2.08
C MET A 71 -12.31 2.12 -1.21
N LYS A 72 -12.18 2.25 0.11
CA LYS A 72 -13.20 1.86 1.11
C LYS A 72 -13.68 0.43 0.91
N LYS A 73 -12.75 -0.47 0.60
CA LYS A 73 -12.97 -1.88 0.28
C LYS A 73 -11.80 -2.73 0.78
N ALA A 74 -12.05 -4.01 1.07
CA ALA A 74 -10.99 -4.98 1.32
C ALA A 74 -10.27 -5.29 0.00
N CYS A 75 -9.14 -4.61 -0.25
CA CYS A 75 -8.36 -4.79 -1.46
C CYS A 75 -7.53 -6.08 -1.38
N GLY A 76 -7.14 -6.60 -2.54
CA GLY A 76 -6.35 -7.82 -2.66
C GLY A 76 -4.97 -7.60 -3.23
N ILE A 77 -3.97 -8.29 -2.70
CA ILE A 77 -2.64 -8.44 -3.31
C ILE A 77 -2.66 -9.66 -4.21
N TYR A 78 -2.30 -9.49 -5.47
CA TYR A 78 -2.24 -10.56 -6.46
C TYR A 78 -0.80 -10.77 -6.93
N GLU A 79 -0.40 -12.03 -7.07
CA GLU A 79 0.84 -12.40 -7.76
C GLU A 79 0.61 -12.34 -9.27
N ILE A 80 1.44 -11.54 -9.95
CA ILE A 80 1.41 -11.33 -11.39
C ILE A 80 2.76 -11.78 -11.96
N ALA A 81 2.71 -12.73 -12.89
CA ALA A 81 3.88 -13.20 -13.63
C ALA A 81 3.85 -12.65 -15.06
N ASP A 82 5.01 -12.27 -15.60
CA ASP A 82 5.17 -12.00 -17.03
C ASP A 82 5.49 -13.28 -17.83
N LYS A 83 5.48 -13.20 -19.16
CA LYS A 83 5.85 -14.32 -20.06
C LYS A 83 7.25 -14.91 -19.81
N LYS A 84 8.15 -14.17 -19.15
CA LYS A 84 9.50 -14.64 -18.79
C LYS A 84 9.54 -15.27 -17.39
N GLY A 85 8.39 -15.39 -16.72
CA GLY A 85 8.28 -15.95 -15.38
C GLY A 85 8.67 -14.99 -14.27
N ARG A 86 8.97 -13.72 -14.56
CA ARG A 86 9.29 -12.74 -13.52
C ARG A 86 8.02 -12.37 -12.76
N LYS A 87 8.07 -12.55 -11.45
CA LYS A 87 6.96 -12.30 -10.53
C LYS A 87 6.98 -10.87 -10.00
N SER A 88 5.79 -10.31 -9.84
CA SER A 88 5.53 -9.03 -9.18
C SER A 88 4.21 -9.11 -8.42
N TYR A 89 4.03 -8.24 -7.43
CA TYR A 89 2.86 -8.22 -6.58
C TYR A 89 2.14 -6.91 -6.77
N LYS A 90 0.85 -6.95 -7.05
CA LYS A 90 0.06 -5.74 -7.31
C LYS A 90 -1.24 -5.77 -6.51
N ILE A 91 -1.59 -4.60 -5.97
CA ILE A 91 -2.85 -4.41 -5.26
C ILE A 91 -3.94 -4.01 -6.25
N PHE A 92 -5.12 -4.62 -6.11
CA PHE A 92 -6.34 -4.33 -6.85
C PHE A 92 -7.51 -4.19 -5.87
N ALA A 93 -8.46 -3.30 -6.19
CA ALA A 93 -9.62 -3.08 -5.33
C ALA A 93 -10.60 -4.26 -5.37
N ASP A 94 -10.73 -4.88 -6.54
CA ASP A 94 -11.59 -6.03 -6.77
C ASP A 94 -11.11 -6.86 -7.98
N HIS A 95 -11.86 -7.92 -8.28
CA HIS A 95 -11.56 -8.82 -9.39
C HIS A 95 -11.75 -8.13 -10.75
N GLU A 96 -12.65 -7.16 -10.88
CA GLU A 96 -12.88 -6.45 -12.14
C GLU A 96 -11.66 -5.61 -12.52
N ASP A 97 -11.07 -4.90 -11.56
CA ASP A 97 -9.83 -4.15 -11.74
C ASP A 97 -8.65 -5.04 -12.19
N LEU A 98 -8.55 -6.25 -11.63
CA LEU A 98 -7.56 -7.24 -12.08
C LEU A 98 -7.79 -7.62 -13.54
N GLN A 99 -9.04 -7.92 -13.93
CA GLN A 99 -9.37 -8.30 -15.31
C GLN A 99 -9.09 -7.17 -16.29
N ILE A 100 -9.43 -5.93 -15.95
CA ILE A 100 -9.10 -4.75 -16.78
C ILE A 100 -7.59 -4.63 -16.95
N PHE A 101 -6.81 -4.82 -15.89
CA PHE A 101 -5.36 -4.78 -15.96
C PHE A 101 -4.78 -5.88 -16.85
N LEU A 102 -5.22 -7.13 -16.70
CA LEU A 102 -4.74 -8.25 -17.52
C LEU A 102 -5.09 -8.06 -19.00
N LYS A 103 -6.30 -7.58 -19.32
CA LYS A 103 -6.71 -7.24 -20.70
C LYS A 103 -5.79 -6.19 -21.33
N LYS A 104 -5.35 -5.19 -20.54
CA LYS A 104 -4.41 -4.15 -20.99
C LYS A 104 -2.95 -4.62 -21.07
N ASN A 105 -2.58 -5.68 -20.36
CA ASN A 105 -1.22 -6.20 -20.27
C ASN A 105 -1.18 -7.68 -20.70
N LYS A 106 -1.27 -7.92 -22.03
CA LYS A 106 -1.38 -9.28 -22.62
C LYS A 106 -0.15 -10.18 -22.36
N ASP A 107 0.94 -9.63 -21.86
CA ASP A 107 2.15 -10.33 -21.46
C ASP A 107 2.15 -10.77 -19.99
N LYS A 108 1.10 -10.44 -19.23
CA LYS A 108 0.98 -10.73 -17.81
C LYS A 108 -0.16 -11.69 -17.53
N ALA A 109 0.04 -12.56 -16.55
CA ALA A 109 -0.96 -13.48 -16.04
C ALA A 109 -1.00 -13.42 -14.50
N CYS A 110 -2.17 -13.68 -13.92
CA CYS A 110 -2.30 -13.90 -12.49
C CYS A 110 -2.12 -15.39 -12.21
N THR A 111 -1.21 -15.75 -11.31
CA THR A 111 -0.82 -17.15 -11.06
C THR A 111 -1.98 -18.00 -10.53
N GLU A 112 -2.77 -17.48 -9.60
CA GLU A 112 -3.80 -18.26 -8.89
C GLU A 112 -5.24 -17.77 -9.12
N ALA A 113 -5.45 -16.76 -9.97
CA ALA A 113 -6.74 -16.09 -10.22
C ALA A 113 -7.47 -15.56 -8.96
N LYS A 114 -6.80 -15.57 -7.80
CA LYS A 114 -7.27 -15.11 -6.50
C LYS A 114 -6.15 -14.29 -5.81
N PRO A 115 -6.49 -13.42 -4.83
CA PRO A 115 -5.47 -12.70 -4.09
C PRO A 115 -4.63 -13.66 -3.25
N VAL A 116 -3.32 -13.47 -3.24
CA VAL A 116 -2.39 -14.17 -2.34
C VAL A 116 -2.46 -13.61 -0.90
N PHE A 117 -3.03 -12.42 -0.73
CA PHE A 117 -3.33 -11.83 0.57
C PHE A 117 -4.44 -10.79 0.44
N MET A 118 -5.38 -10.82 1.38
CA MET A 118 -6.53 -9.92 1.49
C MET A 118 -7.06 -10.02 2.93
N ILE A 119 -7.64 -8.95 3.45
CA ILE A 119 -8.41 -8.97 4.70
C ILE A 119 -9.87 -9.31 4.42
N GLU A 120 -10.61 -9.84 5.40
CA GLU A 120 -12.00 -10.25 5.19
C GLU A 120 -12.90 -9.06 4.83
N GLU A 121 -12.86 -7.99 5.63
CA GLU A 121 -13.73 -6.83 5.45
C GLU A 121 -13.01 -5.52 5.77
N TYR A 122 -13.32 -4.48 4.99
CA TYR A 122 -12.81 -3.14 5.25
C TYR A 122 -13.39 -2.58 6.54
N GLN A 123 -12.51 -2.11 7.42
CA GLN A 123 -12.87 -1.47 8.67
C GLN A 123 -12.17 -0.11 8.81
N GLU A 124 -12.89 0.87 9.38
CA GLU A 124 -12.33 2.14 9.84
C GLU A 124 -11.87 2.02 11.29
N TYR A 125 -10.73 2.65 11.61
CA TYR A 125 -10.15 2.60 12.95
C TYR A 125 -10.12 4.01 13.56
N PRO A 126 -10.56 4.16 14.82
CA PRO A 126 -10.48 5.45 15.51
C PRO A 126 -9.03 5.93 15.60
N GLY A 127 -8.83 7.25 15.55
CA GLY A 127 -7.50 7.85 15.61
C GLY A 127 -6.68 7.78 14.32
N THR A 128 -7.20 7.15 13.26
CA THR A 128 -6.61 7.23 11.91
C THR A 128 -6.53 8.68 11.46
N GLN A 129 -5.38 9.12 10.95
CA GLN A 129 -5.21 10.49 10.45
C GLN A 129 -4.68 10.51 9.01
N LEU A 130 -5.11 11.52 8.26
CA LEU A 130 -4.60 11.86 6.93
C LEU A 130 -4.06 13.27 6.92
N ARG A 131 -2.74 13.42 7.03
CA ARG A 131 -2.11 14.74 7.04
C ARG A 131 -0.62 14.66 6.74
N LYS A 132 -0.01 15.82 6.52
CA LYS A 132 1.44 15.96 6.60
C LYS A 132 1.88 15.96 8.07
N LEU A 133 3.08 15.44 8.31
CA LEU A 133 3.70 15.47 9.63
C LEU A 133 4.38 16.83 9.86
N SER A 134 4.48 17.24 11.12
CA SER A 134 5.36 18.35 11.49
C SER A 134 6.83 17.91 11.45
N PHE A 135 7.75 18.86 11.41
CA PHE A 135 9.19 18.57 11.43
C PHE A 135 9.58 17.68 12.63
N ASP A 136 9.09 18.00 13.83
CA ASP A 136 9.40 17.25 15.05
C ASP A 136 8.86 15.81 15.00
N GLU A 137 7.66 15.62 14.45
CA GLU A 137 7.08 14.29 14.25
C GLU A 137 7.90 13.46 13.26
N ILE A 138 8.41 14.09 12.19
CA ILE A 138 9.27 13.42 11.21
C ILE A 138 10.58 12.96 11.87
N GLN A 139 11.25 13.85 12.61
CA GLN A 139 12.50 13.51 13.30
C GLN A 139 12.29 12.38 14.30
N LYS A 140 11.22 12.43 15.10
CA LYS A 140 10.85 11.35 16.02
C LYS A 140 10.58 10.04 15.29
N TYR A 141 9.80 10.09 14.21
CA TYR A 141 9.44 8.88 13.46
C TYR A 141 10.67 8.20 12.84
N LEU A 142 11.64 8.99 12.35
CA LEU A 142 12.87 8.49 11.76
C LEU A 142 13.86 7.94 12.80
N SER A 143 13.89 8.50 14.02
CA SER A 143 14.77 7.99 15.09
C SER A 143 14.26 6.69 15.71
N GLU A 144 12.96 6.41 15.61
CA GLU A 144 12.32 5.16 16.06
C GLU A 144 12.43 4.01 15.03
N ARG A 145 13.09 4.25 13.90
CA ARG A 145 13.12 3.32 12.76
C ARG A 145 14.24 2.31 12.80
#